data_AF-A0A1G2L4T5-F1
#
_entry.id   AF-A0A1G2L4T5-F1
#
_cell.length_a   1.000
_cell.length_b   1.000
_cell.length_c   1.000
_cell.angle_alpha   90.00
_cell.angle_beta   90.00
_cell.angle_gamma   90.00
#
_symmetry.space_group_name_H-M   'P 1'
#
loop_
_entity.id
_entity.type
_entity.pdbx_description
1 polymer ?
#
loop_
_entity_poly.entity_id
_entity_poly.type
_entity_poly.pdbx_seq_one_letter_code
_entity_poly.pdbx_strand_id
1 'polypeptide(L)'
;MKFLKRVKTIEVKRCFVGSQYIRGGSDKRRVPTFERNEFIKKQNQARKYVKRLSEKQLDRIIATEFKKRLMAYNDCDWHIGTINVNEVGVWKGAGGLPVYWTADSLKKTAVKVAWALSRPEKHRIRALKAIPRILKTSLDLLEQDPYSLPIVLPGGIGTAGRKGLKKMKGDIDDGCIRAIALAISGKKNLKAYIGSVRHSV
;
A
#
# COMPACT_ATOMS: atom_id res chain seq x y z
N MET A 1 16.00 -3.37 3.86
CA MET A 1 14.88 -4.20 3.41
C MET A 1 15.38 -5.62 3.47
N LYS A 2 14.60 -6.55 4.02
CA LYS A 2 14.98 -7.96 4.11
C LYS A 2 14.04 -8.78 3.23
N PHE A 3 14.59 -9.48 2.25
CA PHE A 3 13.83 -10.44 1.44
C PHE A 3 13.72 -11.76 2.22
N LEU A 4 12.52 -12.35 2.24
CA LEU A 4 12.27 -13.60 2.96
C LEU A 4 11.92 -14.74 2.01
N LYS A 5 11.04 -14.49 1.04
CA LYS A 5 10.55 -15.52 0.12
C LYS A 5 10.25 -14.93 -1.26
N ARG A 6 10.79 -15.52 -2.32
CA ARG A 6 10.42 -15.17 -3.71
C ARG A 6 8.97 -15.56 -3.98
N VAL A 7 8.24 -14.71 -4.69
CA VAL A 7 6.84 -14.94 -5.08
C VAL A 7 6.63 -14.61 -6.55
N LYS A 8 5.61 -15.22 -7.14
CA LYS A 8 5.21 -14.96 -8.52
C LYS A 8 4.54 -13.59 -8.63
N THR A 9 4.73 -12.90 -9.75
CA THR A 9 4.11 -11.58 -10.04
C THR A 9 2.59 -11.58 -9.89
N ILE A 10 1.92 -12.69 -10.25
CA ILE A 10 0.47 -12.86 -10.06
C ILE A 10 0.01 -12.61 -8.62
N GLU A 11 0.80 -12.94 -7.60
CA GLU A 11 0.42 -12.71 -6.19
C GLU A 11 0.36 -11.21 -5.86
N VAL A 12 1.27 -10.42 -6.44
CA VAL A 12 1.31 -8.96 -6.26
C VAL A 12 0.14 -8.30 -6.99
N LYS A 13 -0.16 -8.77 -8.20
CA LYS A 13 -1.35 -8.34 -8.97
C LYS A 13 -2.64 -8.65 -8.22
N ARG A 14 -2.75 -9.85 -7.64
CA ARG A 14 -3.88 -10.25 -6.77
C ARG A 14 -3.97 -9.38 -5.52
N CYS A 15 -2.84 -9.06 -4.87
CA CYS A 15 -2.82 -8.12 -3.74
C CYS A 15 -3.36 -6.75 -4.14
N PHE A 16 -2.88 -6.20 -5.26
CA PHE A 16 -3.34 -4.91 -5.75
C PHE A 16 -4.84 -4.91 -6.05
N VAL A 17 -5.32 -5.84 -6.88
CA VAL A 17 -6.75 -5.94 -7.24
C VAL A 17 -7.63 -6.25 -6.03
N GLY A 18 -7.19 -7.17 -5.16
CA GLY A 18 -7.92 -7.54 -3.94
C GLY A 18 -8.06 -6.37 -2.99
N SER A 19 -7.02 -5.55 -2.84
CA SER A 19 -7.10 -4.34 -2.03
C SER A 19 -8.08 -3.29 -2.58
N GLN A 20 -8.21 -3.16 -3.91
CA GLN A 20 -9.23 -2.30 -4.51
C GLN A 20 -10.64 -2.87 -4.30
N TYR A 21 -10.81 -4.19 -4.36
CA TYR A 21 -12.08 -4.85 -4.07
C TYR A 21 -12.53 -4.60 -2.62
N ILE A 22 -11.62 -4.73 -1.65
CA ILE A 22 -11.91 -4.45 -0.23
C ILE A 22 -12.36 -3.01 -0.06
N ARG A 23 -11.79 -2.06 -0.82
CA ARG A 23 -12.21 -0.65 -0.81
C ARG A 23 -13.62 -0.38 -1.36
N GLY A 24 -14.35 -1.42 -1.79
CA GLY A 24 -15.62 -1.40 -2.51
C GLY A 24 -16.55 -0.20 -2.29
N GLY A 25 -16.82 0.50 -3.39
CA GLY A 25 -17.83 1.54 -3.56
C GLY A 25 -17.68 2.21 -4.93
N SER A 26 -18.78 2.68 -5.52
CA SER A 26 -18.77 3.50 -6.76
C SER A 26 -18.00 4.80 -6.58
N ASP A 27 -17.87 5.28 -5.33
CA ASP A 27 -17.08 6.45 -4.98
C ASP A 27 -15.69 6.07 -4.44
N LYS A 28 -14.70 6.07 -5.33
CA LYS A 28 -13.27 5.85 -5.03
C LYS A 28 -12.68 6.85 -4.02
N ARG A 29 -13.42 7.93 -3.69
CA ARG A 29 -13.03 8.95 -2.69
C ARG A 29 -13.43 8.56 -1.27
N ARG A 30 -14.42 7.69 -1.08
CA ARG A 30 -14.84 7.26 0.26
C ARG A 30 -13.82 6.27 0.84
N VAL A 31 -13.49 6.49 2.10
CA VAL A 31 -12.79 5.49 2.91
C VAL A 31 -13.86 4.53 3.39
N PRO A 32 -13.80 3.25 3.03
CA PRO A 32 -14.74 2.31 3.60
C PRO A 32 -14.60 2.29 5.11
N THR A 33 -15.73 2.43 5.80
CA THR A 33 -15.84 2.16 7.23
C THR A 33 -16.27 0.71 7.32
N PHE A 34 -15.41 -0.16 7.83
CA PHE A 34 -15.80 -1.54 8.12
C PHE A 34 -15.63 -1.78 9.60
N GLU A 35 -16.68 -2.28 10.22
CA GLU A 35 -16.55 -3.04 11.46
C GLU A 35 -15.66 -4.26 11.20
N ARG A 36 -14.96 -4.75 12.23
CA ARG A 36 -13.97 -5.82 12.10
C ARG A 36 -14.50 -7.04 11.34
N ASN A 37 -15.72 -7.48 11.66
CA ASN A 37 -16.35 -8.63 11.01
C ASN A 37 -16.69 -8.38 9.53
N GLU A 38 -17.07 -7.14 9.19
CA GLU A 38 -17.31 -6.75 7.80
C GLU A 38 -16.00 -6.71 7.02
N PHE A 39 -14.91 -6.22 7.63
CA PHE A 39 -13.58 -6.24 7.02
C PHE A 39 -13.15 -7.67 6.69
N ILE A 40 -13.30 -8.61 7.64
CA ILE A 40 -12.98 -10.03 7.45
C ILE A 40 -13.84 -10.62 6.32
N LYS A 41 -15.15 -10.35 6.31
CA LYS A 41 -16.07 -10.83 5.26
C LYS A 41 -15.64 -10.34 3.88
N LYS A 42 -15.34 -9.04 3.73
CA LYS A 42 -14.88 -8.45 2.47
C LYS A 42 -13.52 -8.95 2.04
N GLN A 43 -12.61 -9.15 2.99
CA GLN A 43 -11.29 -9.74 2.72
C GLN A 43 -11.43 -11.17 2.18
N ASN A 44 -12.30 -11.98 2.78
CA ASN A 44 -12.59 -13.34 2.30
C ASN A 44 -13.23 -13.34 0.91
N GLN A 45 -14.14 -12.41 0.63
CA GLN A 45 -14.73 -12.23 -0.70
C GLN A 45 -13.68 -11.79 -1.73
N ALA A 46 -12.84 -10.81 -1.41
CA ALA A 46 -11.75 -10.36 -2.26
C ALA A 46 -10.80 -11.51 -2.59
N ARG A 47 -10.43 -12.31 -1.59
CA ARG A 47 -9.59 -13.50 -1.76
C ARG A 47 -10.21 -14.52 -2.71
N LYS A 48 -11.51 -14.83 -2.55
CA LYS A 48 -12.23 -15.74 -3.47
C LYS A 48 -12.28 -15.18 -4.89
N TYR A 49 -12.52 -13.88 -5.02
CA TYR A 49 -12.58 -13.19 -6.31
C TYR A 49 -11.23 -13.25 -7.04
N VAL A 50 -10.14 -12.76 -6.43
CA VAL A 50 -8.83 -12.67 -7.11
C VAL A 50 -8.18 -14.02 -7.39
N LYS A 51 -8.52 -15.07 -6.61
CA LYS A 51 -8.03 -16.44 -6.86
C LYS A 51 -8.59 -17.05 -8.14
N ARG A 52 -9.81 -16.65 -8.55
CA ARG A 52 -10.46 -17.12 -9.78
C ARG A 52 -9.93 -16.43 -11.04
N LEU A 53 -9.22 -15.32 -10.89
CA LEU A 53 -8.69 -14.57 -12.01
C LEU A 53 -7.35 -15.15 -12.46
N SER A 54 -7.20 -15.31 -13.78
CA SER A 54 -5.93 -15.57 -14.42
C SER A 54 -5.05 -14.32 -14.42
N GLU A 55 -3.74 -14.49 -14.66
CA GLU A 55 -2.83 -13.34 -14.74
C GLU A 55 -3.22 -12.37 -15.86
N LYS A 56 -3.65 -12.88 -17.02
CA LYS A 56 -4.14 -12.04 -18.13
C LYS A 56 -5.37 -11.22 -17.76
N GLN A 57 -6.28 -11.78 -16.96
CA GLN A 57 -7.46 -11.05 -16.47
C GLN A 57 -7.06 -9.97 -15.46
N LEU A 58 -6.13 -10.27 -14.54
CA LEU A 58 -5.59 -9.29 -13.62
C LEU A 58 -4.89 -8.16 -14.38
N ASP A 59 -4.09 -8.46 -15.40
CA ASP A 59 -3.42 -7.48 -16.24
C ASP A 59 -4.42 -6.54 -16.90
N ARG A 60 -5.50 -7.08 -17.47
CA ARG A 60 -6.57 -6.26 -18.05
C ARG A 60 -7.19 -5.32 -17.02
N ILE A 61 -7.52 -5.81 -15.82
CA ILE A 61 -8.09 -4.99 -14.74
C ILE A 61 -7.15 -3.86 -14.33
N ILE A 62 -5.85 -4.16 -14.16
CA ILE A 62 -4.86 -3.18 -13.74
C ILE A 62 -4.58 -2.17 -14.86
N ALA A 63 -4.47 -2.63 -16.11
CA ALA A 63 -4.16 -1.79 -17.26
C ALA A 63 -5.22 -0.71 -17.52
N THR A 64 -6.50 -0.98 -17.22
CA THR A 64 -7.61 -0.03 -17.45
C THR A 64 -7.35 1.34 -16.80
N GLU A 65 -6.79 1.38 -15.60
CA GLU A 65 -6.58 2.64 -14.86
C GLU A 65 -5.14 2.85 -14.41
N PHE A 66 -4.35 1.79 -14.33
CA PHE A 66 -3.04 1.78 -13.70
C PHE A 66 -1.97 1.14 -14.59
N LYS A 67 -2.00 1.43 -15.90
CA LYS A 67 -1.04 0.89 -16.89
C LYS A 67 0.43 0.99 -16.46
N LYS A 68 0.85 2.13 -15.89
CA LYS A 68 2.22 2.31 -15.36
C LYS A 68 2.55 1.36 -14.19
N ARG A 69 1.58 1.08 -13.32
CA ARG A 69 1.77 0.10 -12.23
C ARG A 69 1.90 -1.30 -12.79
N LEU A 70 1.06 -1.67 -13.77
CA LEU A 70 1.16 -2.97 -14.42
C LEU A 70 2.56 -3.22 -15.00
N MET A 71 3.09 -2.25 -15.75
CA MET A 71 4.45 -2.33 -16.30
C MET A 71 5.48 -2.52 -15.17
N ALA A 72 5.46 -1.63 -14.16
CA ALA A 72 6.36 -1.73 -13.02
C ALA A 72 6.25 -3.09 -12.29
N TYR A 73 5.05 -3.67 -12.23
CA TYR A 73 4.85 -4.99 -11.63
C TYR A 73 5.43 -6.13 -12.47
N ASN A 74 5.31 -6.05 -13.80
CA ASN A 74 5.85 -7.06 -14.70
C ASN A 74 7.38 -7.02 -14.77
N ASP A 75 7.97 -5.83 -14.59
CA ASP A 75 9.42 -5.58 -14.71
C ASP A 75 10.21 -5.87 -13.41
N CYS A 76 9.53 -6.27 -12.34
CA CYS A 76 10.16 -6.61 -11.07
C CYS A 76 10.23 -8.12 -10.84
N ASP A 77 11.27 -8.56 -10.14
CA ASP A 77 11.24 -9.78 -9.34
C ASP A 77 10.64 -9.48 -7.97
N TRP A 78 9.77 -10.36 -7.49
CA TRP A 78 8.97 -10.08 -6.30
C TRP A 78 9.33 -11.00 -5.15
N HIS A 79 9.40 -10.40 -3.95
CA HIS A 79 9.63 -11.09 -2.70
C HIS A 79 8.60 -10.66 -1.66
N ILE A 80 8.12 -11.59 -0.86
CA ILE A 80 7.58 -11.23 0.46
C ILE A 80 8.78 -11.00 1.38
N GLY A 81 8.75 -9.91 2.12
CA GLY A 81 9.83 -9.54 3.02
C GLY A 81 9.40 -8.55 4.10
N THR A 82 10.40 -7.93 4.72
CA THR A 82 10.21 -6.93 5.76
C THR A 82 10.91 -5.63 5.36
N ILE A 83 10.20 -4.52 5.52
CA ILE A 83 10.72 -3.17 5.29
C ILE A 83 10.76 -2.39 6.61
N ASN A 84 11.81 -1.59 6.81
CA ASN A 84 11.90 -0.67 7.93
C ASN A 84 11.25 0.67 7.58
N VAL A 85 10.49 1.26 8.50
CA VAL A 85 9.78 2.53 8.25
C VAL A 85 10.72 3.72 7.95
N ASN A 86 12.01 3.63 8.25
CA ASN A 86 13.00 4.65 7.91
C ASN A 86 13.53 4.55 6.47
N GLU A 87 13.39 3.39 5.81
CA GLU A 87 14.08 3.12 4.54
C GLU A 87 13.17 3.25 3.32
N VAL A 88 11.85 3.30 3.54
CA VAL A 88 10.84 3.45 2.50
C VAL A 88 10.08 4.76 2.64
N GLY A 89 9.53 5.25 1.54
CA GLY A 89 8.65 6.41 1.51
C GLY A 89 7.31 6.10 0.86
N VAL A 90 6.27 6.88 1.18
CA VAL A 90 4.95 6.77 0.53
C VAL A 90 4.89 7.63 -0.73
N TRP A 91 3.98 7.32 -1.66
CA TRP A 91 3.73 8.16 -2.83
C TRP A 91 3.52 9.65 -2.49
N LYS A 92 3.96 10.52 -3.41
CA LYS A 92 3.77 11.97 -3.32
C LYS A 92 2.28 12.29 -3.15
N GLY A 93 1.94 12.94 -2.04
CA GLY A 93 0.56 13.30 -1.73
C GLY A 93 -0.36 12.10 -1.44
N ALA A 94 0.20 10.96 -0.99
CA ALA A 94 -0.54 9.76 -0.66
C ALA A 94 -1.78 10.08 0.22
N GLY A 95 -2.97 9.72 -0.28
CA GLY A 95 -4.22 9.97 0.46
C GLY A 95 -4.61 11.44 0.58
N GLY A 96 -4.10 12.31 -0.29
CA GLY A 96 -4.36 13.75 -0.26
C GLY A 96 -3.53 14.51 0.78
N LEU A 97 -2.49 13.89 1.32
CA LEU A 97 -1.56 14.55 2.23
C LEU A 97 -0.78 15.67 1.51
N PRO A 98 -0.34 16.72 2.23
CA PRO A 98 0.57 17.70 1.65
C PRO A 98 1.86 17.04 1.17
N VAL A 99 2.38 17.51 0.03
CA VAL A 99 3.62 16.96 -0.58
C VAL A 99 4.78 16.94 0.42
N TYR A 100 4.97 18.04 1.16
CA TYR A 100 6.04 18.18 2.15
C TYR A 100 5.89 17.22 3.34
N TRP A 101 4.71 16.61 3.55
CA TRP A 101 4.54 15.55 4.55
C TRP A 101 5.09 14.23 4.05
N THR A 102 4.87 13.95 2.77
CA THR A 102 5.31 12.71 2.09
C THR A 102 6.75 12.78 1.57
N ALA A 103 7.47 13.89 1.77
CA ALA A 103 8.78 14.13 1.14
C ALA A 103 9.95 13.27 1.69
N ASP A 104 9.78 12.62 2.84
CA ASP A 104 10.83 11.85 3.51
C ASP A 104 10.33 10.41 3.78
N SER A 105 10.93 9.71 4.74
CA SER A 105 10.57 8.35 5.11
C SER A 105 9.12 8.20 5.58
N LEU A 106 8.63 6.96 5.54
CA LEU A 106 7.36 6.56 6.11
C LEU A 106 7.27 6.94 7.60
N LYS A 107 8.34 6.78 8.38
CA LYS A 107 8.39 7.22 9.78
C LYS A 107 8.08 8.70 9.94
N LYS A 108 8.77 9.57 9.18
CA LYS A 108 8.54 11.02 9.27
C LYS A 108 7.15 11.41 8.78
N THR A 109 6.64 10.72 7.76
CA THR A 109 5.26 10.89 7.29
C THR A 109 4.27 10.55 8.41
N ALA A 110 4.46 9.41 9.08
CA ALA A 110 3.62 8.95 10.18
C ALA A 110 3.61 9.92 11.35
N VAL A 111 4.75 10.50 11.74
CA VAL A 111 4.83 11.53 12.80
C VAL A 111 3.97 12.75 12.48
N LYS A 112 4.09 13.29 11.26
CA LYS A 112 3.29 14.46 10.82
C LYS A 112 1.80 14.15 10.81
N VAL A 113 1.44 12.95 10.36
CA VAL A 113 0.04 12.52 10.35
C VAL A 113 -0.49 12.30 11.78
N ALA A 114 0.28 11.69 12.68
CA ALA A 114 -0.12 11.51 14.07
C ALA A 114 -0.36 12.86 14.76
N TRP A 115 0.55 13.83 14.55
CA TRP A 115 0.37 15.20 15.04
C TRP A 115 -0.89 15.88 14.49
N ALA A 116 -1.25 15.61 13.23
CA ALA A 116 -2.47 16.17 12.65
C ALA A 116 -3.73 15.54 13.27
N LEU A 117 -3.70 14.23 13.50
CA LEU A 117 -4.82 13.48 14.09
C LEU A 117 -5.09 13.87 15.54
N SER A 118 -4.10 14.39 16.29
CA SER A 118 -4.30 14.89 17.65
C SER A 118 -5.00 16.26 17.71
N ARG A 119 -5.26 16.89 16.56
CA ARG A 119 -5.94 18.18 16.47
C ARG A 119 -7.40 17.98 16.01
N PRO A 120 -8.39 18.57 16.70
CA PRO A 120 -9.83 18.30 16.52
C PRO A 120 -10.44 18.92 15.25
N GLU A 121 -9.64 19.55 14.39
CA GLU A 121 -10.13 20.20 13.19
C GLU A 121 -10.71 19.18 12.18
N LYS A 122 -11.72 19.63 11.43
CA LYS A 122 -12.36 18.82 10.37
C LYS A 122 -11.37 18.57 9.23
N HIS A 123 -10.64 17.47 9.32
CA HIS A 123 -9.71 17.06 8.29
C HIS A 123 -10.44 16.68 6.99
N ARG A 124 -10.35 17.53 5.96
CA ARG A 124 -10.88 17.22 4.61
C ARG A 124 -10.05 16.15 3.88
N ILE A 125 -8.84 15.87 4.36
CA ILE A 125 -7.87 14.96 3.75
C ILE A 125 -8.28 13.49 3.94
N ARG A 126 -8.28 12.70 2.85
CA ARG A 126 -8.68 11.29 2.86
C ARG A 126 -7.86 10.45 3.84
N ALA A 127 -6.55 10.64 3.89
CA ALA A 127 -5.66 9.93 4.82
C ALA A 127 -6.08 10.15 6.29
N LEU A 128 -6.39 11.39 6.66
CA LEU A 128 -6.77 11.76 8.02
C LEU A 128 -8.16 11.23 8.42
N LYS A 129 -9.04 10.99 7.45
CA LYS A 129 -10.31 10.27 7.68
C LYS A 129 -10.10 8.75 7.78
N ALA A 130 -9.14 8.20 7.05
CA ALA A 130 -8.94 6.76 6.93
C ALA A 130 -8.16 6.13 8.07
N ILE A 131 -7.07 6.78 8.46
CA ILE A 131 -6.08 6.22 9.38
C ILE A 131 -6.68 5.94 10.76
N PRO A 132 -7.47 6.83 11.39
CA PRO A 132 -8.10 6.54 12.69
C PRO A 132 -8.96 5.27 12.67
N ARG A 133 -9.63 5.01 11.55
CA ARG A 133 -10.48 3.82 11.39
C ARG A 133 -9.63 2.56 11.30
N ILE A 134 -8.57 2.58 10.50
CA ILE A 134 -7.62 1.47 10.38
C ILE A 134 -7.00 1.13 11.74
N LEU A 135 -6.59 2.17 12.49
CA LEU A 135 -6.02 2.03 13.83
C LEU A 135 -6.99 1.34 14.80
N LYS A 136 -8.30 1.60 14.68
CA LYS A 136 -9.33 1.03 15.55
C LYS A 136 -9.71 -0.41 15.20
N THR A 137 -9.72 -0.80 13.92
CA THR A 137 -10.45 -2.01 13.50
C THR A 137 -9.63 -3.13 12.87
N SER A 138 -8.40 -2.90 12.39
CA SER A 138 -7.79 -3.86 11.46
C SER A 138 -6.26 -4.02 11.52
N LEU A 139 -5.54 -3.44 12.48
CA LEU A 139 -4.07 -3.45 12.47
C LEU A 139 -3.45 -4.85 12.42
N ASP A 140 -3.94 -5.77 13.26
CA ASP A 140 -3.48 -7.16 13.30
C ASP A 140 -3.84 -7.92 12.00
N LEU A 141 -5.04 -7.68 11.46
CA LEU A 141 -5.51 -8.30 10.22
C LEU A 141 -4.70 -7.86 8.99
N LEU A 142 -4.23 -6.60 8.98
CA LEU A 142 -3.47 -6.04 7.87
C LEU A 142 -2.09 -6.69 7.71
N GLU A 143 -1.45 -7.14 8.79
CA GLU A 143 -0.13 -7.78 8.73
C GLU A 143 -0.22 -9.28 8.40
N GLN A 144 -1.33 -9.93 8.76
CA GLN A 144 -1.53 -11.36 8.57
C GLN A 144 -2.01 -11.71 7.14
N ASP A 145 -2.77 -10.82 6.51
CA ASP A 145 -3.33 -11.09 5.19
C ASP A 145 -2.42 -10.63 4.04
N PRO A 146 -1.97 -11.54 3.16
CA PRO A 146 -1.15 -11.20 2.01
C PRO A 146 -1.77 -10.11 1.11
N TYR A 147 -3.09 -10.09 0.94
CA TYR A 147 -3.76 -9.09 0.07
C TYR A 147 -3.88 -7.70 0.70
N SER A 148 -3.47 -7.58 1.97
CA SER A 148 -3.48 -6.35 2.74
C SER A 148 -2.10 -5.71 2.86
N LEU A 149 -1.05 -6.41 2.43
CA LEU A 149 0.33 -5.96 2.53
C LEU A 149 0.62 -4.77 1.60
N PRO A 150 1.49 -3.83 2.02
CA PRO A 150 2.04 -2.83 1.14
C PRO A 150 2.80 -3.45 -0.05
N ILE A 151 2.73 -2.80 -1.20
CA ILE A 151 3.52 -3.13 -2.39
C ILE A 151 4.60 -2.06 -2.53
N VAL A 152 5.86 -2.47 -2.50
CA VAL A 152 7.04 -1.58 -2.51
C VAL A 152 7.81 -1.80 -3.80
N LEU A 153 7.96 -0.74 -4.58
CA LEU A 153 8.83 -0.71 -5.76
C LEU A 153 10.24 -0.23 -5.37
N PRO A 154 11.29 -0.59 -6.13
CA PRO A 154 12.62 -0.02 -5.95
C PRO A 154 12.59 1.50 -6.02
N GLY A 155 13.32 2.16 -5.11
CA GLY A 155 13.28 3.62 -4.99
C GLY A 155 13.74 4.35 -6.25
N GLY A 156 12.90 5.27 -6.75
CA GLY A 156 13.19 6.05 -7.95
C GLY A 156 12.98 5.32 -9.28
N ILE A 157 12.48 4.08 -9.26
CA ILE A 157 12.18 3.26 -10.46
C ILE A 157 10.68 2.86 -10.42
N GLY A 158 10.16 2.34 -11.54
CA GLY A 158 8.79 1.85 -11.64
C GLY A 158 7.81 2.96 -12.00
N THR A 159 6.89 3.33 -11.08
CA THR A 159 5.82 4.30 -11.36
C THR A 159 6.26 5.76 -11.22
N ALA A 160 7.48 6.01 -10.72
CA ALA A 160 8.00 7.35 -10.41
C ALA A 160 7.09 8.16 -9.45
N GLY A 161 6.32 7.48 -8.60
CA GLY A 161 5.34 8.12 -7.70
C GLY A 161 5.93 9.05 -6.63
N ARG A 162 7.26 9.09 -6.50
CA ARG A 162 8.02 9.99 -5.62
C ARG A 162 9.00 10.90 -6.37
N LYS A 163 8.83 11.11 -7.69
CA LYS A 163 9.69 12.01 -8.49
C LYS A 163 9.80 13.40 -7.83
N GLY A 164 11.04 13.88 -7.68
CA GLY A 164 11.35 15.18 -7.06
C GLY A 164 11.30 15.19 -5.53
N LEU A 165 11.17 14.04 -4.87
CA LEU A 165 11.31 13.89 -3.42
C LEU A 165 12.65 13.21 -3.07
N LYS A 166 13.00 13.19 -1.79
CA LYS A 166 14.17 12.44 -1.30
C LYS A 166 14.07 10.97 -1.72
N LYS A 167 15.12 10.47 -2.37
CA LYS A 167 15.24 9.07 -2.79
C LYS A 167 15.31 8.16 -1.56
N MET A 168 14.44 7.16 -1.53
CA MET A 168 14.39 6.12 -0.49
C MET A 168 14.91 4.80 -1.07
N LYS A 169 15.11 3.77 -0.24
CA LYS A 169 15.47 2.43 -0.75
C LYS A 169 14.30 1.81 -1.51
N GLY A 170 13.06 2.12 -1.11
CA GLY A 170 11.85 1.68 -1.78
C GLY A 170 10.72 2.70 -1.65
N ASP A 171 9.83 2.69 -2.64
CA ASP A 171 8.67 3.55 -2.72
C ASP A 171 7.40 2.69 -2.57
N ILE A 172 6.59 2.97 -1.55
CA ILE A 172 5.32 2.27 -1.34
C ILE A 172 4.35 2.73 -2.43
N ASP A 173 4.08 1.84 -3.38
CA ASP A 173 3.19 2.08 -4.53
C ASP A 173 1.73 1.88 -4.13
N ASP A 174 1.43 0.78 -3.47
CA ASP A 174 0.10 0.49 -2.93
C ASP A 174 0.15 0.22 -1.43
N GLY A 175 -0.95 0.54 -0.74
CA GLY A 175 -1.04 0.39 0.70
C GLY A 175 -0.43 1.53 1.52
N CYS A 176 -0.14 2.69 0.91
CA CYS A 176 0.40 3.87 1.62
C CYS A 176 -0.33 4.21 2.93
N ILE A 177 -1.66 4.32 2.89
CA ILE A 177 -2.47 4.68 4.08
C ILE A 177 -2.37 3.61 5.17
N ARG A 178 -2.38 2.33 4.79
CA ARG A 178 -2.22 1.19 5.70
C ARG A 178 -0.83 1.20 6.34
N ALA A 179 0.21 1.44 5.54
CA ALA A 179 1.58 1.55 6.01
C ALA A 179 1.77 2.72 6.98
N ILE A 180 1.15 3.88 6.71
CA ILE A 180 1.16 5.02 7.64
C ILE A 180 0.46 4.65 8.95
N ALA A 181 -0.71 4.00 8.91
CA ALA A 181 -1.40 3.58 10.12
C ALA A 181 -0.56 2.60 10.97
N LEU A 182 0.06 1.60 10.35
CA LEU A 182 0.97 0.66 11.03
C LEU A 182 2.18 1.38 11.65
N ALA A 183 2.76 2.36 10.94
CA ALA A 183 3.87 3.15 11.47
C ALA A 183 3.44 4.04 12.65
N ILE A 184 2.23 4.61 12.62
CA ILE A 184 1.65 5.38 13.74
C ILE A 184 1.42 4.48 14.96
N SER A 185 1.02 3.22 14.75
CA SER A 185 0.85 2.24 15.85
C SER A 185 2.18 1.73 16.43
N GLY A 186 3.32 2.37 16.11
CA GLY A 186 4.63 2.04 16.66
C GLY A 186 5.41 0.95 15.92
N LYS A 187 4.87 0.40 14.81
CA LYS A 187 5.58 -0.63 14.05
C LYS A 187 6.80 -0.03 13.34
N LYS A 188 7.99 -0.55 13.69
CA LYS A 188 9.26 -0.16 13.06
C LYS A 188 9.55 -0.93 11.77
N ASN A 189 9.00 -2.13 11.66
CA ASN A 189 9.20 -3.06 10.56
C ASN A 189 7.84 -3.57 10.08
N LEU A 190 7.59 -3.56 8.77
CA LEU A 190 6.33 -3.97 8.16
C LEU A 190 6.57 -5.13 7.19
N LYS A 191 5.67 -6.11 7.16
CA LYS A 191 5.65 -7.12 6.10
C LYS A 191 5.15 -6.48 4.80
N ALA A 192 5.78 -6.79 3.67
CA ALA A 192 5.43 -6.20 2.37
C ALA A 192 5.79 -7.12 1.20
N TYR A 193 5.18 -6.86 0.05
CA TYR A 193 5.73 -7.27 -1.24
C TYR A 193 6.80 -6.27 -1.66
N ILE A 194 8.00 -6.74 -1.97
CA ILE A 194 9.15 -5.92 -2.32
C ILE A 194 9.64 -6.33 -3.70
N GLY A 195 9.62 -5.37 -4.61
CA GLY A 195 10.16 -5.51 -5.95
C GLY A 195 11.66 -5.26 -5.95
N SER A 196 12.39 -6.03 -6.76
CA SER A 196 13.75 -5.75 -7.21
C SER A 196 13.74 -5.66 -8.73
N VAL A 197 14.59 -4.80 -9.30
CA VAL A 197 14.71 -4.69 -10.76
C VAL A 197 15.10 -6.06 -11.31
N ARG A 198 14.36 -6.57 -12.30
CA ARG A 198 14.75 -7.78 -13.00
C ARG A 198 15.99 -7.46 -13.82
N HIS A 199 17.14 -8.02 -13.44
CA HIS A 199 18.31 -7.99 -14.31
C HIS A 199 18.05 -9.00 -15.42
N SER A 200 18.01 -8.54 -16.67
CA SER A 200 18.10 -9.42 -17.83
C SER A 200 19.41 -10.19 -17.71
N VAL A 201 19.33 -11.51 -17.57
CA VAL A 201 20.48 -12.40 -17.78
C VAL A 201 20.64 -12.58 -19.28
#